data_AF-A0A124E2K8-F1
#
_entry.id   AF-A0A124E2K8-F1
#
_cell.length_a   1.000
_cell.length_b   1.000
_cell.length_c   1.000
_cell.angle_alpha   90.00
_cell.angle_beta   90.00
_cell.angle_gamma   90.00
#
_symmetry.space_group_name_H-M   'P 1'
#
loop_
_entity.id
_entity.type
_entity.pdbx_description
1 polymer ?
#
loop_
_entity_poly.entity_id
_entity_poly.type
_entity_poly.pdbx_seq_one_letter_code
_entity_poly.pdbx_strand_id
1 'polypeptide(L)'
;MGAVSLLAMIHQPAAHADTPKFPDLSGYTPVNTQDYAIAFDNPGRQPTMTDYFLTPSGVVCVIDDGGAACFGNNLPSVPALEDPNSRVSYIDTQKGLYQSSNPGYVNGTTIRGQQIHTLPAAHSITVEGTVCGVSNSGTTACKDPQGRGFIVSPSWTGWLPKV
;
A
#
# COMPACT_ATOMS: atom_id res chain seq x y z
N MET A 1 1.15 30.18 59.05
CA MET A 1 1.73 29.31 58.01
C MET A 1 0.57 28.67 57.24
N GLY A 2 0.15 29.27 56.13
CA GLY A 2 -0.94 28.75 55.30
C GLY A 2 -0.41 28.57 53.88
N ALA A 3 -0.35 27.34 53.41
CA ALA A 3 0.09 27.02 52.06
C ALA A 3 -1.12 27.05 51.12
N VAL A 4 -1.04 27.89 50.08
CA VAL A 4 -2.01 27.93 48.98
C VAL A 4 -1.51 26.98 47.90
N SER A 5 -2.21 25.87 47.67
CA SER A 5 -1.92 24.96 46.56
C SER A 5 -2.58 25.47 45.28
N LEU A 6 -1.77 25.90 44.29
CA LEU A 6 -2.23 26.10 42.92
C LEU A 6 -2.27 24.76 42.19
N LEU A 7 -3.44 24.33 41.74
CA LEU A 7 -3.61 23.26 40.76
C LEU A 7 -3.42 23.85 39.35
N ALA A 8 -2.29 23.53 38.72
CA ALA A 8 -2.08 23.81 37.30
C ALA A 8 -2.88 22.79 36.46
N MET A 9 -3.94 23.23 35.80
CA MET A 9 -4.65 22.42 34.81
C MET A 9 -3.83 22.38 33.51
N ILE A 10 -3.13 21.26 33.30
CA ILE A 10 -2.35 20.99 32.09
C ILE A 10 -3.36 20.75 30.95
N HIS A 11 -3.59 21.76 30.11
CA HIS A 11 -4.33 21.60 28.86
C HIS A 11 -3.46 20.79 27.90
N GLN A 12 -3.77 19.50 27.73
CA GLN A 12 -3.16 18.69 26.68
C GLN A 12 -3.67 19.19 25.32
N PRO A 13 -2.79 19.55 24.38
CA PRO A 13 -3.20 19.85 23.02
C PRO A 13 -3.86 18.61 22.42
N ALA A 14 -5.11 18.72 21.98
CA ALA A 14 -5.73 17.72 21.14
C ALA A 14 -4.99 17.73 19.79
N ALA A 15 -4.06 16.80 19.59
CA ALA A 15 -3.45 16.56 18.29
C ALA A 15 -4.51 15.91 17.38
N HIS A 16 -5.31 16.75 16.73
CA HIS A 16 -6.12 16.31 15.60
C HIS A 16 -5.16 16.03 14.45
N ALA A 17 -4.78 14.77 14.26
CA ALA A 17 -4.12 14.36 13.03
C ALA A 17 -5.08 14.67 11.88
N ASP A 18 -4.70 15.56 10.98
CA ASP A 18 -5.46 15.83 9.76
C ASP A 18 -5.82 14.50 9.10
N THR A 19 -7.07 14.38 8.62
CA THR A 19 -7.49 13.19 7.88
C THR A 19 -6.55 13.01 6.70
N PRO A 20 -5.87 11.86 6.57
CA PRO A 20 -4.95 11.64 5.46
C PRO A 20 -5.68 11.84 4.13
N LYS A 21 -5.08 12.62 3.23
CA LYS A 21 -5.64 12.89 1.91
C LYS A 21 -4.86 12.10 0.87
N PHE A 22 -5.57 11.62 -0.14
CA PHE A 22 -4.93 11.01 -1.28
C PHE A 22 -4.03 12.04 -1.99
N PRO A 23 -2.77 11.71 -2.30
CA PRO A 23 -1.88 12.64 -2.97
C PRO A 23 -2.33 12.90 -4.41
N ASP A 24 -2.07 14.10 -4.92
CA ASP A 24 -2.22 14.37 -6.34
C ASP A 24 -1.09 13.68 -7.12
N LEU A 25 -1.47 12.81 -8.06
CA LEU A 25 -0.56 12.04 -8.91
C LEU A 25 -0.45 12.62 -10.33
N SER A 26 -1.16 13.71 -10.64
CA SER A 26 -1.23 14.28 -11.99
C SER A 26 0.12 14.69 -12.58
N GLY A 27 1.10 15.00 -11.73
CA GLY A 27 2.46 15.34 -12.12
C GLY A 27 3.44 14.17 -12.19
N TYR A 28 3.00 12.93 -11.97
CA TYR A 28 3.91 11.78 -11.90
C TYR A 28 4.12 11.17 -13.30
N THR A 29 5.35 10.75 -13.57
CA THR A 29 5.70 10.11 -14.85
C THR A 29 5.07 8.71 -14.92
N PRO A 30 4.22 8.42 -15.93
CA PRO A 30 3.66 7.08 -16.08
C PRO A 30 4.75 6.09 -16.53
N VAL A 31 4.76 4.91 -15.93
CA VAL A 31 5.61 3.79 -16.37
C VAL A 31 4.94 2.96 -17.46
N ASN A 32 5.73 2.15 -18.16
CA ASN A 32 5.19 1.09 -19.01
C ASN A 32 4.72 -0.09 -18.14
N THR A 33 3.43 -0.43 -18.18
CA THR A 33 2.86 -1.50 -17.35
C THR A 33 3.44 -2.88 -17.69
N GLN A 34 3.88 -3.09 -18.93
CA GLN A 34 4.48 -4.37 -19.35
C GLN A 34 5.74 -4.73 -18.56
N ASP A 35 6.46 -3.75 -18.02
CA ASP A 35 7.65 -3.96 -17.19
C ASP A 35 7.31 -4.52 -15.79
N TYR A 36 6.03 -4.46 -15.41
CA TYR A 36 5.51 -4.86 -14.10
C TYR A 36 4.60 -6.10 -14.19
N ALA A 37 4.31 -6.58 -15.41
CA ALA A 37 3.48 -7.74 -15.65
C ALA A 37 4.24 -9.02 -15.26
N ILE A 38 3.65 -9.81 -14.36
CA ILE A 38 4.12 -11.14 -13.98
C ILE A 38 3.24 -12.18 -14.65
N ALA A 39 3.85 -13.12 -15.37
CA ALA A 39 3.14 -14.19 -16.04
C ALA A 39 2.82 -15.35 -15.10
N PHE A 40 1.59 -15.84 -15.15
CA PHE A 40 1.14 -17.05 -14.49
C PHE A 40 0.74 -18.09 -15.54
N ASP A 41 1.34 -19.28 -15.44
CA ASP A 41 0.96 -20.44 -16.23
C ASP A 41 -0.55 -20.68 -16.20
N ASN A 42 -1.11 -20.85 -17.39
CA ASN A 42 -2.50 -21.16 -17.61
C ASN A 42 -2.55 -22.36 -18.58
N PRO A 43 -2.44 -23.61 -18.06
CA PRO A 43 -2.31 -24.79 -18.90
C PRO A 43 -3.41 -24.87 -19.98
N GLY A 44 -2.99 -25.03 -21.24
CA GLY A 44 -3.89 -25.08 -22.40
C GLY A 44 -4.42 -23.72 -22.88
N ARG A 45 -3.94 -22.60 -22.31
CA ARG A 45 -4.32 -21.22 -22.67
C ARG A 45 -3.10 -20.29 -22.64
N GLN A 46 -3.30 -19.04 -23.05
CA GLN A 46 -2.29 -17.99 -22.88
C GLN A 46 -2.08 -17.71 -21.39
N PRO A 47 -0.83 -17.42 -20.96
CA PRO A 47 -0.54 -17.03 -19.58
C PRO A 47 -1.42 -15.87 -19.13
N THR A 48 -1.85 -15.93 -17.88
CA THR A 48 -2.50 -14.78 -17.25
C THR A 48 -1.40 -13.81 -16.80
N MET A 49 -1.59 -12.52 -17.07
CA MET A 49 -0.68 -11.47 -16.63
C MET A 49 -1.31 -10.75 -15.45
N THR A 50 -0.51 -10.45 -14.43
CA THR A 50 -0.93 -9.63 -13.28
C THR A 50 0.18 -8.64 -12.97
N ASP A 51 -0.18 -7.38 -12.76
CA ASP A 51 0.79 -6.31 -12.55
C ASP A 51 1.21 -6.24 -11.08
N TYR A 52 2.50 -6.48 -10.81
CA TYR A 52 3.09 -6.36 -9.48
C TYR A 52 4.20 -5.32 -9.47
N PHE A 53 4.30 -4.58 -8.37
CA PHE A 53 5.41 -3.67 -8.13
C PHE A 53 5.85 -3.69 -6.68
N LEU A 54 7.09 -3.27 -6.42
CA LEU A 54 7.58 -2.97 -5.08
C LEU A 54 7.42 -1.49 -4.79
N THR A 55 7.00 -1.16 -3.57
CA THR A 55 7.24 0.18 -3.04
C THR A 55 8.75 0.41 -2.87
N PRO A 56 9.22 1.67 -2.74
CA PRO A 56 10.62 1.93 -2.42
C PRO A 56 11.09 1.31 -1.11
N SER A 57 10.17 1.02 -0.18
CA SER A 57 10.45 0.34 1.09
C SER A 57 10.40 -1.19 0.99
N GLY A 58 10.17 -1.75 -0.21
CA GLY A 58 10.14 -3.20 -0.44
C GLY A 58 8.84 -3.89 -0.04
N VAL A 59 7.73 -3.16 0.10
CA VAL A 59 6.40 -3.76 0.24
C VAL A 59 5.93 -4.19 -1.15
N VAL A 60 5.39 -5.41 -1.25
CA VAL A 60 4.83 -5.91 -2.52
C VAL A 60 3.43 -5.35 -2.70
N CYS A 61 3.15 -4.86 -3.91
CA CYS A 61 1.85 -4.40 -4.33
C CYS A 61 1.42 -5.09 -5.62
N VAL A 62 0.11 -5.25 -5.79
CA VAL A 62 -0.54 -5.85 -6.95
C VAL A 62 -1.66 -4.93 -7.43
N ILE A 63 -1.84 -4.88 -8.75
CA ILE A 63 -3.00 -4.28 -9.40
C ILE A 63 -3.70 -5.40 -10.17
N ASP A 64 -4.94 -5.69 -9.77
CA ASP A 64 -5.75 -6.77 -10.33
C ASP A 64 -7.24 -6.48 -10.08
N ASP A 65 -8.12 -7.04 -10.90
CA ASP A 65 -9.58 -6.99 -10.77
C ASP A 65 -10.13 -5.57 -10.49
N GLY A 66 -9.60 -4.57 -11.20
CA GLY A 66 -10.00 -3.16 -11.05
C GLY A 66 -9.71 -2.55 -9.68
N GLY A 67 -8.79 -3.12 -8.90
CA GLY A 67 -8.33 -2.59 -7.61
C GLY A 67 -6.82 -2.71 -7.45
N ALA A 68 -6.33 -2.31 -6.27
CA ALA A 68 -4.95 -2.55 -5.88
C ALA A 68 -4.87 -3.05 -4.44
N ALA A 69 -3.81 -3.79 -4.13
CA ALA A 69 -3.47 -4.15 -2.78
C ALA A 69 -1.96 -4.14 -2.56
N CYS A 70 -1.52 -3.78 -1.36
CA CYS A 70 -0.16 -4.03 -0.89
C CYS A 70 -0.20 -4.98 0.29
N PHE A 71 0.78 -5.87 0.38
CA PHE A 71 0.76 -6.94 1.37
C PHE A 71 2.15 -7.36 1.84
N GLY A 72 2.16 -7.98 3.02
CA GLY A 72 3.36 -8.38 3.73
C GLY A 72 3.28 -8.04 5.21
N ASN A 73 4.20 -8.61 5.99
CA ASN A 73 4.29 -8.37 7.44
C ASN A 73 5.18 -7.17 7.80
N ASN A 74 5.49 -6.34 6.80
CA ASN A 74 6.28 -5.11 6.91
C ASN A 74 5.46 -3.83 6.61
N LEU A 75 4.12 -3.89 6.65
CA LEU A 75 3.27 -2.71 6.48
C LEU A 75 3.44 -1.74 7.67
N PRO A 76 3.87 -0.47 7.44
CA PRO A 76 4.13 0.46 8.53
C PRO A 76 2.90 0.78 9.38
N SER A 77 3.07 0.84 10.69
CA SER A 77 2.01 1.03 11.70
C SER A 77 0.89 -0.02 11.72
N VAL A 78 1.01 -1.11 10.95
CA VAL A 78 0.11 -2.26 11.08
C VAL A 78 0.69 -3.19 12.16
N PRO A 79 -0.09 -3.58 13.19
CA PRO A 79 0.40 -4.47 14.24
C PRO A 79 0.91 -5.80 13.67
N ALA A 80 1.95 -6.35 14.33
CA ALA A 80 2.45 -7.66 14.01
C ALA A 80 1.36 -8.73 14.16
N LEU A 81 1.40 -9.74 13.31
CA LEU A 81 0.49 -10.88 13.38
C LEU A 81 0.87 -11.80 14.53
N GLU A 82 -0.12 -12.44 15.14
CA GLU A 82 0.12 -13.51 16.13
C GLU A 82 0.84 -14.71 15.50
N ASP A 83 0.49 -15.06 14.26
CA ASP A 83 1.16 -16.08 13.45
C ASP A 83 1.62 -15.49 12.10
N PRO A 84 2.80 -14.86 12.04
CA PRO A 84 3.33 -14.27 10.82
C PRO A 84 3.88 -15.30 9.82
N ASN A 85 3.94 -16.60 10.18
CA ASN A 85 4.39 -17.65 9.28
C ASN A 85 3.25 -18.19 8.41
N SER A 86 2.03 -18.19 8.94
CA SER A 86 0.85 -18.70 8.23
C SER A 86 -0.05 -17.60 7.68
N ARG A 87 0.21 -16.32 8.01
CA ARG A 87 -0.64 -15.19 7.65
C ARG A 87 0.18 -13.98 7.20
N VAL A 88 -0.46 -13.14 6.39
CA VAL A 88 0.07 -11.83 5.99
C VAL A 88 -0.98 -10.74 6.14
N SER A 89 -0.53 -9.51 6.38
CA SER A 89 -1.36 -8.31 6.33
C SER A 89 -1.52 -7.82 4.90
N TYR A 90 -2.72 -7.32 4.58
CA TYR A 90 -3.08 -6.67 3.34
C TYR A 90 -3.63 -5.27 3.65
N ILE A 91 -3.34 -4.32 2.77
CA ILE A 91 -4.10 -3.09 2.58
C ILE A 91 -4.61 -3.08 1.14
N ASP A 92 -5.92 -2.96 0.95
CA ASP A 92 -6.59 -3.12 -0.35
C ASP A 92 -7.55 -1.97 -0.61
N THR A 93 -7.64 -1.48 -1.84
CA THR A 93 -8.51 -0.35 -2.18
C THR A 93 -9.99 -0.68 -1.91
N GLN A 94 -10.40 -1.92 -2.12
CA GLN A 94 -11.78 -2.39 -1.99
C GLN A 94 -12.15 -2.79 -0.55
N LYS A 95 -11.22 -3.37 0.21
CA LYS A 95 -11.47 -3.98 1.53
C LYS A 95 -10.82 -3.27 2.72
N GLY A 96 -9.87 -2.36 2.48
CA GLY A 96 -9.06 -1.77 3.53
C GLY A 96 -8.07 -2.77 4.13
N LEU A 97 -7.76 -2.61 5.42
CA LEU A 97 -6.81 -3.48 6.12
C LEU A 97 -7.47 -4.81 6.49
N TYR A 98 -6.83 -5.92 6.12
CA TYR A 98 -7.23 -7.26 6.54
C TYR A 98 -6.02 -8.21 6.60
N GLN A 99 -6.26 -9.43 7.07
CA GLN A 99 -5.24 -10.47 7.20
C GLN A 99 -5.70 -11.72 6.45
N SER A 100 -4.78 -12.41 5.76
CA SER A 100 -5.07 -13.59 4.95
C SER A 100 -4.03 -14.69 5.18
N SER A 101 -4.43 -15.95 5.04
CA SER A 101 -3.51 -17.10 5.04
C SER A 101 -2.86 -17.36 3.68
N ASN A 102 -3.18 -16.55 2.67
CA ASN A 102 -2.53 -16.58 1.36
C ASN A 102 -1.51 -15.44 1.32
N PRO A 103 -0.19 -15.71 1.40
CA PRO A 103 0.85 -14.69 1.34
C PRO A 103 1.06 -14.09 -0.06
N GLY A 104 0.24 -14.49 -1.04
CA GLY A 104 0.57 -14.33 -2.45
C GLY A 104 1.70 -15.29 -2.86
N TYR A 105 2.09 -15.25 -4.13
CA TYR A 105 3.13 -16.12 -4.71
C TYR A 105 4.55 -15.56 -4.52
N VAL A 106 4.77 -14.81 -3.43
CA VAL A 106 5.98 -14.01 -3.22
C VAL A 106 7.09 -14.82 -2.55
N ASN A 107 8.29 -14.76 -3.13
CA ASN A 107 9.53 -15.20 -2.50
C ASN A 107 10.54 -14.05 -2.56
N GLY A 108 10.71 -13.35 -1.44
CA GLY A 108 11.51 -12.12 -1.38
C GLY A 108 10.95 -11.06 -2.33
N THR A 109 11.73 -10.69 -3.34
CA THR A 109 11.36 -9.70 -4.38
C THR A 109 10.97 -10.35 -5.71
N THR A 110 10.65 -11.65 -5.69
CA THR A 110 10.26 -12.41 -6.90
C THR A 110 8.91 -13.06 -6.73
N ILE A 111 8.20 -13.25 -7.85
CA ILE A 111 7.00 -14.08 -7.95
C ILE A 111 7.24 -15.13 -9.01
N ARG A 112 7.19 -16.41 -8.63
CA ARG A 112 7.50 -17.54 -9.53
C ARG A 112 8.87 -17.40 -10.24
N GLY A 113 9.85 -16.82 -9.55
CA GLY A 113 11.19 -16.57 -10.11
C GLY A 113 11.28 -15.35 -11.06
N GLN A 114 10.17 -14.68 -11.34
CA GLN A 114 10.16 -13.41 -12.07
C GLN A 114 10.40 -12.25 -11.10
N GLN A 115 11.28 -11.32 -11.47
CA GLN A 115 11.63 -10.18 -10.63
C GLN A 115 10.46 -9.18 -10.57
N ILE A 116 10.11 -8.74 -9.37
CA ILE A 116 9.20 -7.61 -9.19
C ILE A 116 10.01 -6.32 -9.30
N HIS A 117 9.57 -5.40 -10.16
CA HIS A 117 10.19 -4.09 -10.33
C HIS A 117 9.71 -3.11 -9.26
N THR A 118 10.62 -2.29 -8.74
CA THR A 118 10.27 -1.18 -7.85
C THR A 118 9.68 -0.04 -8.68
N LEU A 119 8.50 0.46 -8.27
CA LEU A 119 7.93 1.66 -8.87
C LEU A 119 8.74 2.89 -8.39
N PRO A 120 9.43 3.64 -9.29
CA PRO A 120 10.32 4.69 -8.87
C PRO A 120 9.59 5.88 -8.25
N ALA A 121 10.31 6.69 -7.48
CA ALA A 121 9.78 7.95 -6.97
C ALA A 121 9.33 8.90 -8.11
N ALA A 122 8.27 9.66 -7.85
CA ALA A 122 7.58 10.52 -8.82
C ALA A 122 7.07 9.79 -10.08
N HIS A 123 6.82 8.49 -9.98
CA HIS A 123 6.21 7.69 -11.05
C HIS A 123 4.86 7.13 -10.65
N SER A 124 4.02 6.92 -11.67
CA SER A 124 2.71 6.28 -11.54
C SER A 124 2.61 5.06 -12.45
N ILE A 125 1.76 4.13 -12.06
CA ILE A 125 1.33 2.98 -12.87
C ILE A 125 -0.19 3.00 -12.91
N THR A 126 -0.77 2.80 -14.09
CA THR A 126 -2.22 2.80 -14.30
C THR A 126 -2.63 1.57 -15.08
N VAL A 127 -3.53 0.77 -14.52
CA VAL A 127 -4.07 -0.45 -15.12
C VAL A 127 -5.58 -0.47 -14.87
N GLU A 128 -6.37 -0.57 -15.95
CA GLU A 128 -7.84 -0.65 -15.88
C GLU A 128 -8.51 0.44 -15.03
N GLY A 129 -7.92 1.64 -14.98
CA GLY A 129 -8.41 2.77 -14.20
C GLY A 129 -7.99 2.78 -12.74
N THR A 130 -7.38 1.71 -12.23
CA THR A 130 -6.63 1.73 -10.97
C THR A 130 -5.33 2.49 -11.18
N VAL A 131 -5.04 3.43 -10.28
CA VAL A 131 -3.84 4.27 -10.35
C VAL A 131 -3.06 4.13 -9.06
N CYS A 132 -1.80 3.71 -9.16
CA CYS A 132 -0.83 3.75 -8.08
C CYS A 132 0.28 4.73 -8.40
N GLY A 133 0.84 5.39 -7.39
CA GLY A 133 1.98 6.28 -7.55
C GLY A 133 2.86 6.35 -6.31
N VAL A 134 4.12 6.68 -6.53
CA VAL A 134 5.13 6.81 -5.46
C VAL A 134 5.63 8.23 -5.41
N SER A 135 5.49 8.89 -4.26
CA SER A 135 5.99 10.25 -4.06
C SER A 135 7.51 10.31 -3.92
N ASN A 136 8.08 11.52 -3.99
CA ASN A 136 9.50 11.75 -3.71
C ASN A 136 9.93 11.36 -2.28
N SER A 137 8.98 11.30 -1.33
CA SER A 137 9.25 10.82 0.03
C SER A 137 9.14 9.30 0.17
N GLY A 138 8.96 8.57 -0.93
CA GLY A 138 8.77 7.12 -0.93
C GLY A 138 7.40 6.65 -0.45
N THR A 139 6.41 7.56 -0.39
CA THR A 139 5.03 7.20 -0.05
C THR A 139 4.33 6.64 -1.27
N THR A 140 3.83 5.41 -1.16
CA THR A 140 3.01 4.78 -2.20
C THR A 140 1.55 5.07 -1.91
N ALA A 141 0.78 5.45 -2.91
CA ALA A 141 -0.66 5.62 -2.81
C ALA A 141 -1.35 4.98 -4.02
N CYS A 142 -2.42 4.25 -3.78
CA CYS A 142 -3.21 3.61 -4.82
C CYS A 142 -4.68 3.94 -4.67
N LYS A 143 -5.36 4.16 -5.80
CA LYS A 143 -6.82 4.33 -5.86
C LYS A 143 -7.43 3.49 -6.97
N ASP A 144 -8.66 3.05 -6.74
CA ASP A 144 -9.46 2.35 -7.72
C ASP A 144 -10.43 3.29 -8.46
N PRO A 145 -11.07 2.83 -9.56
CA PRO A 145 -12.04 3.62 -10.31
C PRO A 145 -13.28 4.04 -9.50
N GLN A 146 -13.57 3.38 -8.38
CA GLN A 146 -14.69 3.71 -7.50
C GLN A 146 -14.34 4.82 -6.49
N GLY A 147 -13.12 5.35 -6.54
CA GLY A 147 -12.67 6.43 -5.67
C GLY A 147 -12.36 5.96 -4.26
N ARG A 148 -12.00 4.68 -4.06
CA ARG A 148 -11.41 4.21 -2.80
C ARG A 148 -9.90 4.13 -2.98
N GLY A 149 -9.15 4.31 -1.90
CA GLY A 149 -7.70 4.25 -1.98
C GLY A 149 -7.03 3.86 -0.68
N PHE A 150 -5.72 3.73 -0.75
CA PHE A 150 -4.88 3.57 0.43
C PHE A 150 -3.56 4.28 0.25
N ILE A 151 -2.85 4.45 1.37
CA ILE A 151 -1.52 5.02 1.44
C ILE A 151 -0.62 4.07 2.25
N VAL A 152 0.57 3.81 1.72
CA VAL A 152 1.68 3.14 2.40
C VAL A 152 2.86 4.12 2.40
N SER A 153 3.03 4.82 3.51
CA SER A 153 4.16 5.73 3.74
C SER A 153 5.27 5.03 4.54
N PRO A 154 6.46 5.61 4.67
CA PRO A 154 7.52 5.04 5.51
C PRO A 154 7.14 4.83 6.99
N SER A 155 6.18 5.58 7.52
CA SER A 155 5.80 5.54 8.94
C SER A 155 4.42 4.97 9.21
N TRP A 156 3.49 5.01 8.25
CA TRP A 156 2.12 4.55 8.45
C TRP A 156 1.46 4.01 7.18
N THR A 157 0.52 3.09 7.38
CA THR A 157 -0.39 2.56 6.36
C THR A 157 -1.82 2.93 6.72
N GLY A 158 -2.64 3.32 5.74
CA GLY A 158 -4.05 3.55 6.00
C GLY A 158 -4.92 3.54 4.75
N TRP A 159 -6.21 3.31 4.99
CA TRP A 159 -7.24 3.19 3.97
C TRP A 159 -8.09 4.45 3.90
N LEU A 160 -8.52 4.80 2.69
CA LEU A 160 -9.35 5.95 2.37
C LEU A 160 -10.63 5.45 1.68
N PRO A 161 -11.79 5.48 2.34
CA PRO A 161 -13.05 5.03 1.73
C PRO A 161 -13.54 5.95 0.60
N LYS A 162 -12.96 7.15 0.48
CA LYS A 162 -13.23 8.12 -0.60
C LYS A 162 -11.99 8.97 -0.87
N VAL A 163 -11.63 9.16 -2.15
CA VAL A 163 -10.53 10.00 -2.64
C VAL A 163 -10.94 10.96 -3.74
#